data_AF-A0A7V4AWD0-F1
#
_entry.id   AF-A0A7V4AWD0-F1
#
_cell.length_a   1.000
_cell.length_b   1.000
_cell.length_c   1.000
_cell.angle_alpha   90.00
_cell.angle_beta   90.00
_cell.angle_gamma   90.00
#
_symmetry.space_group_name_H-M   'P 1'
#
loop_
_entity.id
_entity.type
_entity.pdbx_description
1 polymer ?
#
loop_
_entity_poly.entity_id
_entity_poly.type
_entity_poly.pdbx_seq_one_letter_code
_entity_poly.pdbx_strand_id
1 'polypeptide(L)'
;VKLANGHLVIAFNNSYTQRNPLSVALSTDEGRTWTRVRNIEADDHGSYSYPAIIQDRNGIIHLTYTWNRESIKHAAFNEAWILQGQEKFAEKQ
;
A
#
# COMPACT_ATOMS: atom_id res chain seq x y z
N VAL A 1 -0.43 2.10 9.71
CA VAL A 1 -0.31 1.22 10.89
C VAL A 1 1.16 1.11 11.28
N LYS A 2 1.48 1.01 12.58
CA LYS A 2 2.83 0.71 13.07
C LYS A 2 3.02 -0.80 13.16
N LEU A 3 4.05 -1.32 12.52
CA LEU A 3 4.42 -2.74 12.55
C LEU A 3 5.15 -3.10 13.85
N ALA A 4 5.24 -4.40 14.14
CA ALA A 4 5.93 -4.93 15.32
C ALA A 4 7.40 -4.51 15.43
N ASN A 5 8.10 -4.32 14.31
CA ASN A 5 9.49 -3.84 14.28
C ASN A 5 9.62 -2.31 14.39
N GLY A 6 8.50 -1.58 14.53
CA GLY A 6 8.47 -0.14 14.68
C GLY A 6 8.30 0.64 13.37
N HIS A 7 8.47 0.02 12.21
CA HIS A 7 8.25 0.67 10.92
C HIS A 7 6.77 1.01 10.71
N LEU A 8 6.49 1.97 9.84
CA LEU A 8 5.12 2.36 9.49
C LEU A 8 4.77 1.90 8.08
N VAL A 9 3.56 1.39 7.91
CA VAL A 9 2.96 1.07 6.61
C VAL A 9 1.71 1.92 6.40
N ILE A 10 1.57 2.46 5.20
CA ILE A 10 0.33 3.11 4.73
C ILE A 10 -0.12 2.47 3.43
N ALA A 11 -1.44 2.37 3.25
CA ALA A 11 -2.08 2.02 2.00
C ALA A 11 -2.89 3.24 1.56
N PHE A 12 -2.77 3.61 0.28
CA PHE A 12 -3.31 4.85 -0.24
C PHE A 12 -3.53 4.73 -1.74
N ASN A 13 -4.39 5.57 -2.29
CA ASN A 13 -4.43 5.75 -3.73
C ASN A 13 -3.28 6.67 -4.14
N ASN A 14 -2.35 6.19 -4.97
CA ASN A 14 -1.20 6.98 -5.41
C ASN A 14 -1.59 7.90 -6.59
N SER A 15 -2.59 8.74 -6.33
CA SER A 15 -3.14 9.73 -7.24
C SER A 15 -3.86 10.80 -6.43
N TYR A 16 -3.72 12.05 -6.83
CA TYR A 16 -4.39 13.17 -6.16
C TYR A 16 -5.88 13.26 -6.48
N THR A 17 -6.32 12.66 -7.60
CA THR A 17 -7.68 12.84 -8.13
C THR A 17 -8.39 11.52 -8.43
N GLN A 18 -7.64 10.43 -8.54
CA GLN A 18 -8.18 9.13 -8.94
C GLN A 18 -8.14 8.12 -7.80
N ARG A 19 -8.94 7.06 -7.93
CA ARG A 19 -9.01 5.94 -6.99
C ARG A 19 -8.14 4.75 -7.42
N ASN A 20 -7.15 5.01 -8.26
CA ASN A 20 -6.14 4.08 -8.73
C ASN A 20 -4.80 4.80 -9.00
N PRO A 21 -3.67 4.08 -8.92
CA PRO A 21 -3.54 2.72 -8.38
C PRO A 21 -3.76 2.69 -6.85
N LEU A 22 -4.01 1.50 -6.29
CA LEU A 22 -3.94 1.30 -4.84
C LEU A 22 -2.52 0.84 -4.51
N SER A 23 -1.82 1.60 -3.67
CA SER A 23 -0.41 1.38 -3.37
C SER A 23 -0.18 1.28 -1.87
N VAL A 24 0.96 0.68 -1.50
CA VAL A 24 1.50 0.66 -0.14
C VAL A 24 2.88 1.30 -0.10
N ALA A 25 3.20 2.00 0.98
CA ALA A 25 4.52 2.58 1.23
C ALA A 25 4.99 2.31 2.66
N LEU A 26 6.31 2.34 2.83
CA LEU A 26 6.99 2.12 4.12
C LEU A 26 7.68 3.40 4.59
N SER A 27 7.65 3.63 5.89
CA SER A 27 8.54 4.55 6.58
C SER A 27 9.31 3.81 7.67
N THR A 28 10.62 4.03 7.70
CA THR A 28 11.54 3.48 8.70
C THR A 28 12.04 4.54 9.69
N ASP A 29 11.57 5.78 9.53
CA ASP A 29 12.03 6.98 10.23
C ASP A 29 10.86 7.75 10.87
N GLU A 30 9.92 7.00 11.46
CA GLU A 30 8.77 7.54 12.20
C GLU A 30 7.85 8.45 11.37
N GLY A 31 7.73 8.17 10.07
CA GLY A 31 6.83 8.87 9.15
C GLY A 31 7.43 10.12 8.50
N ARG A 32 8.74 10.41 8.71
CA ARG A 32 9.42 11.56 8.11
C ARG A 32 9.62 11.38 6.61
N THR A 33 10.00 10.17 6.18
CA THR A 33 10.09 9.82 4.76
C THR A 33 9.29 8.56 4.46
N TRP A 34 8.69 8.53 3.27
CA TRP A 34 7.93 7.40 2.76
C TRP A 34 8.60 6.90 1.49
N THR A 35 9.10 5.67 1.54
CA THR A 35 9.86 5.04 0.47
C THR A 35 9.28 3.65 0.16
N ARG A 36 9.83 2.99 -0.88
CA ARG A 36 9.46 1.61 -1.25
C ARG A 36 7.97 1.47 -1.53
N VAL A 37 7.49 2.30 -2.46
CA VAL A 37 6.11 2.27 -2.92
C VAL A 37 5.90 1.06 -3.83
N ARG A 38 4.84 0.29 -3.58
CA ARG A 38 4.44 -0.83 -4.43
C ARG A 38 2.92 -0.84 -4.64
N ASN A 39 2.49 -1.09 -5.87
CA ASN A 39 1.07 -1.21 -6.19
C ASN A 39 0.54 -2.57 -5.72
N ILE A 40 -0.58 -2.53 -5.02
CA ILE A 40 -1.45 -3.68 -4.72
C ILE A 40 -2.34 -3.95 -5.92
N GLU A 41 -2.88 -2.88 -6.52
CA GLU A 41 -3.70 -2.91 -7.73
C GLU A 41 -3.23 -1.78 -8.67
N ALA A 42 -3.03 -2.10 -9.95
CA ALA A 42 -2.46 -1.17 -10.94
C ALA A 42 -3.28 -1.08 -12.25
N ASP A 43 -4.51 -1.60 -12.27
CA ASP A 43 -5.41 -1.46 -13.42
C ASP A 43 -5.86 0.00 -13.58
N ASP A 44 -5.64 0.56 -14.77
CA ASP A 44 -6.03 1.92 -15.16
C ASP A 44 -7.55 2.14 -15.15
N HIS A 45 -8.34 1.07 -15.28
CA HIS A 45 -9.80 1.11 -15.22
C HIS A 45 -10.37 0.75 -13.83
N GLY A 46 -9.51 0.34 -12.90
CA GLY A 46 -9.92 -0.03 -11.56
C GLY A 46 -10.23 1.16 -10.65
N SER A 47 -11.09 0.94 -9.65
CA SER A 47 -11.41 1.93 -8.63
C SER A 47 -11.38 1.29 -7.24
N TYR A 48 -10.43 1.72 -6.41
CA TYR A 48 -10.15 1.12 -5.12
C TYR A 48 -10.33 2.13 -4.01
N SER A 49 -10.96 1.74 -2.91
CA SER A 49 -11.36 2.69 -1.86
C SER A 49 -11.30 2.11 -0.46
N TYR A 50 -11.20 3.00 0.52
CA TYR A 50 -11.33 2.68 1.94
C TYR A 50 -10.39 1.55 2.41
N PRO A 51 -9.07 1.68 2.19
CA PRO A 51 -8.15 0.67 2.67
C PRO A 51 -8.13 0.62 4.20
N ALA A 52 -8.07 -0.60 4.75
CA ALA A 52 -7.82 -0.86 6.16
C ALA A 52 -6.70 -1.88 6.31
N ILE A 53 -5.76 -1.63 7.23
CA ILE A 53 -4.54 -2.43 7.39
C ILE A 53 -4.39 -2.89 8.84
N ILE A 54 -4.04 -4.16 9.01
CA ILE A 54 -3.57 -4.72 10.28
C ILE A 54 -2.32 -5.60 10.04
N GLN A 55 -1.52 -5.82 11.08
CA GLN A 55 -0.48 -6.83 11.09
C GLN A 55 -0.86 -7.96 12.06
N ASP A 56 -0.73 -9.21 11.63
CA ASP A 56 -0.92 -10.36 12.51
C ASP A 56 0.34 -10.67 13.35
N ARG A 57 0.25 -11.69 14.22
CA ARG A 57 1.38 -12.11 15.07
C ARG A 57 2.51 -12.81 14.31
N ASN A 58 2.27 -13.26 13.09
CA ASN A 58 3.26 -13.89 12.22
C ASN A 58 4.01 -12.86 11.36
N GLY A 59 3.70 -11.57 11.51
CA GLY A 59 4.30 -10.50 10.74
C GLY A 59 3.65 -10.28 9.37
N ILE A 60 2.53 -10.94 9.09
CA ILE A 60 1.76 -10.74 7.85
C ILE A 60 0.93 -9.48 7.97
N ILE A 61 1.04 -8.64 6.94
CA ILE A 61 0.25 -7.44 6.76
C ILE A 61 -1.00 -7.83 5.96
N HIS A 62 -2.17 -7.61 6.55
CA HIS A 62 -3.45 -7.81 5.92
C HIS A 62 -4.03 -6.46 5.52
N LEU A 63 -4.46 -6.36 4.28
CA LEU A 63 -5.12 -5.19 3.71
C LEU A 63 -6.48 -5.61 3.18
N THR A 64 -7.53 -4.90 3.61
CA THR A 64 -8.87 -4.99 3.01
C THR A 64 -9.23 -3.67 2.36
N TYR A 65 -9.94 -3.70 1.24
CA TYR A 65 -10.36 -2.50 0.51
C TYR A 65 -11.61 -2.79 -0.32
N THR A 66 -12.37 -1.74 -0.62
CA THR A 66 -13.44 -1.80 -1.60
C THR A 66 -12.85 -1.88 -3.01
N TRP A 67 -13.25 -2.88 -3.78
CA TRP A 67 -12.86 -3.07 -5.18
C TRP A 67 -14.05 -2.78 -6.09
N ASN A 68 -13.90 -1.79 -6.96
CA ASN A 68 -14.89 -1.29 -7.93
C ASN A 68 -16.27 -0.93 -7.34
N ARG A 69 -16.37 -0.76 -6.01
CA ARG A 69 -17.64 -0.62 -5.26
C ARG A 69 -18.60 -1.79 -5.44
N GLU A 70 -18.07 -2.95 -5.83
CA GLU A 70 -18.84 -4.17 -6.04
C GLU A 70 -18.55 -5.21 -4.95
N SER A 71 -17.33 -5.21 -4.43
CA SER A 71 -16.89 -6.18 -3.43
C SER A 71 -15.86 -5.60 -2.49
N ILE A 72 -15.55 -6.36 -1.43
CA ILE A 72 -14.38 -6.15 -0.59
C ILE A 72 -13.34 -7.19 -0.99
N LYS A 73 -12.14 -6.74 -1.35
CA LYS A 73 -10.98 -7.61 -1.58
C LYS A 73 -10.07 -7.63 -0.35
N HIS A 74 -9.32 -8.72 -0.24
CA HIS A 74 -8.29 -8.94 0.77
C HIS A 74 -6.95 -9.23 0.08
N ALA A 75 -5.89 -8.60 0.57
CA ALA A 75 -4.51 -8.90 0.20
C ALA A 75 -3.70 -9.20 1.47
N ALA A 76 -2.77 -10.15 1.36
CA ALA A 76 -1.87 -10.52 2.44
C ALA A 76 -0.43 -10.57 1.93
N PHE A 77 0.46 -9.85 2.58
CA PHE A 77 1.87 -9.75 2.21
C PHE A 77 2.72 -9.46 3.45
N ASN A 78 4.04 -9.45 3.33
CA ASN A 78 4.93 -9.05 4.41
C ASN A 78 5.79 -7.85 3.98
N GLU A 79 6.57 -7.32 4.91
CA GLU A 79 7.42 -6.17 4.64
C GLU A 79 8.45 -6.44 3.53
N ALA A 80 9.03 -7.65 3.50
CA ALA A 80 10.00 -8.04 2.47
C ALA A 80 9.41 -7.95 1.05
N TRP A 81 8.13 -8.29 0.87
CA TRP A 81 7.42 -8.13 -0.40
C TRP A 81 7.32 -6.65 -0.80
N ILE A 82 7.07 -5.73 0.14
CA ILE A 82 7.04 -4.29 -0.16
C ILE A 82 8.42 -3.81 -0.61
N LEU A 83 9.48 -4.24 0.10
CA LEU A 83 10.87 -3.85 -0.19
C LEU A 83 11.38 -4.31 -1.56
N GLN A 84 10.83 -5.39 -2.12
CA GLN A 84 11.13 -5.87 -3.47
C GLN A 84 10.52 -4.99 -4.57
N GLY A 85 9.51 -4.18 -4.25
CA GLY A 85 8.90 -3.25 -5.20
C GLY A 85 9.80 -2.06 -5.49
N GLN A 86 10.26 -1.95 -6.74
CA GLN A 86 10.83 -0.71 -7.28
C GLN A 86 9.84 -0.10 -8.26
N GLU A 87 9.19 1.01 -7.88
CA GLU A 87 8.93 2.06 -8.87
C GLU A 87 10.01 3.12 -8.68
N LYS A 88 10.91 3.21 -9.67
CA LYS A 88 11.69 4.43 -9.88
C LYS A 88 10.67 5.52 -10.23
N PHE A 89 10.60 6.59 -9.45
CA PHE A 89 9.91 7.78 -9.90
C PHE A 89 10.59 8.22 -11.20
N ALA A 90 9.91 8.09 -12.33
CA ALA A 90 10.25 8.86 -13.51
C ALA A 90 9.97 10.31 -13.12
N GLU A 91 11.02 11.10 -12.93
CA GLU A 91 10.92 12.55 -12.97
C GLU A 91 10.18 12.89 -14.27
N LYS A 92 8.97 13.44 -14.17
CA LYS A 92 8.33 14.05 -15.32
C LYS A 92 9.21 15.24 -15.71
N GLN A 93 9.85 15.13 -16.88
CA GLN A 93 10.36 16.28 -17.63
C GLN A 93 9.19 17.16 -18.08
#